data_AF-A0A1Q6Q179-F1
#
_entry.id   AF-A0A1Q6Q179-F1
#
_cell.length_a   1.000
_cell.length_b   1.000
_cell.length_c   1.000
_cell.angle_alpha   90.00
_cell.angle_beta   90.00
_cell.angle_gamma   90.00
#
_symmetry.space_group_name_H-M   'P 1'
#
loop_
_entity.id
_entity.type
_entity.pdbx_description
1 polymer ?
#
loop_
_entity_poly.entity_id
_entity_poly.type
_entity_poly.pdbx_seq_one_letter_code
_entity_poly.pdbx_strand_id
1 'polypeptide(L)'
;MYLLQNDLFYKNDKDDMGMIPYTKLMRMNQEELCAKLRSARWVILGGIGFSGYNEEFNADTGIYRNTIDRKTEIKETQKFEKLYNRLTGMLKGKNTIILTHMPKANWCADKEYHESFVYVSGHTHRNVFYDDGAIRVYAENQIGYHNDNVHLRSFLLDGKYDYFTDYKDGIYEITKEEYQDFMHGKNITMQFNREVEAIYMLKKIGYYCFLCREKTGRMVLLNGGRATTTCIDQLEYYYDHMDRMVAEIQKPLRLFTAYQEQIAKAVRQIGGSGRIHGCIIDIDYYNHLYINLNDISVTPYWASDMVNKRVYPSIPALLKKECPHLYENYKKLISSDEKNALRIRNAKAISEKPTVYLETDIYKTSRKISELQKVNSNILVKWYAHVLAGEQDTVEKLEK
;
A
#
# COMPACT_ATOMS: atom_id res chain seq x y z
N MET A 1 12.90 0.42 25.89
CA MET A 1 11.52 0.85 26.23
C MET A 1 11.47 2.36 26.10
N TYR A 2 10.53 2.90 25.32
CA TYR A 2 10.33 4.34 25.17
C TYR A 2 9.04 4.74 25.90
N LEU A 3 9.09 5.83 26.67
CA LEU A 3 7.92 6.45 27.28
C LEU A 3 7.69 7.76 26.55
N LEU A 4 6.49 7.94 25.99
CA LEU A 4 6.14 9.11 25.20
C LEU A 4 5.20 9.99 26.00
N GLN A 5 5.54 11.28 26.14
CA GLN A 5 4.65 12.27 26.75
C GLN A 5 4.68 13.56 25.94
N ASN A 6 3.75 13.65 24.98
CA ASN A 6 3.68 14.71 23.96
C ASN A 6 4.88 14.65 22.99
N ASP A 7 5.35 13.45 22.71
CA ASP A 7 6.53 13.18 21.88
C ASP A 7 6.16 12.37 20.63
N LEU A 8 6.97 12.48 19.59
CA LEU A 8 6.81 11.72 18.36
C LEU A 8 7.92 10.66 18.26
N PHE A 9 7.55 9.40 18.19
CA PHE A 9 8.45 8.31 17.90
C PHE A 9 8.36 7.93 16.41
N TYR A 10 9.47 7.56 15.78
CA TYR A 10 9.49 7.13 14.39
C TYR A 10 10.40 5.91 14.21
N LYS A 11 10.14 5.13 13.16
CA LYS A 11 11.04 4.07 12.69
C LYS A 11 11.10 4.06 11.16
N ASN A 12 12.30 3.92 10.61
CA ASN A 12 12.53 3.68 9.18
C ASN A 12 13.06 2.26 8.91
N ASP A 13 13.33 1.97 7.64
CA ASP A 13 13.82 0.66 7.16
C ASP A 13 15.26 0.33 7.50
N LYS A 14 16.08 1.35 7.73
CA LYS A 14 17.51 1.18 8.05
C LYS A 14 17.69 0.91 9.54
N ASP A 15 16.61 0.49 10.22
CA ASP A 15 16.45 0.40 11.67
C ASP A 15 16.82 1.69 12.43
N ASP A 16 16.90 2.84 11.75
CA ASP A 16 16.99 4.13 12.41
C ASP A 16 15.61 4.50 12.96
N MET A 17 15.58 4.54 14.29
CA MET A 17 14.42 4.86 15.09
C MET A 17 14.82 5.91 16.11
N GLY A 18 13.87 6.78 16.46
CA GLY A 18 14.16 7.86 17.38
C GLY A 18 12.90 8.52 17.92
N MET A 19 13.12 9.36 18.93
CA MET A 19 12.09 10.17 19.56
C MET A 19 12.41 11.65 19.31
N ILE A 20 11.41 12.40 18.88
CA ILE A 20 11.46 13.85 18.74
C ILE A 20 10.64 14.43 19.90
N PRO A 21 11.28 15.13 20.84
CA PRO A 21 10.58 15.62 22.02
C PRO A 21 9.64 16.79 21.71
N TYR A 22 8.60 16.98 22.54
CA TYR A 22 7.64 18.10 22.44
C TYR A 22 8.29 19.45 22.10
N THR A 23 9.31 19.83 22.87
CA THR A 23 9.98 21.14 22.74
C THR A 23 10.61 21.34 21.37
N LYS A 24 11.09 20.26 20.74
CA LYS A 24 11.64 20.26 19.39
C LYS A 24 10.52 20.26 18.35
N LEU A 25 9.49 19.43 18.52
CA LEU A 25 8.33 19.37 17.61
C LEU A 25 7.63 20.74 17.46
N MET A 26 7.54 21.49 18.55
CA MET A 26 6.93 22.83 18.54
C MET A 26 7.76 23.88 17.78
N ARG A 27 9.06 23.64 17.59
CA ARG A 27 9.98 24.55 16.89
C ARG A 27 10.23 24.14 15.44
N MET A 28 10.19 22.84 15.14
CA MET A 28 10.48 22.32 13.82
C MET A 28 9.45 22.79 12.80
N ASN A 29 9.88 23.38 11.70
CA ASN A 29 8.98 23.71 10.60
C ASN A 29 8.55 22.45 9.81
N GLN A 30 7.67 22.63 8.83
CA GLN A 30 7.16 21.52 8.02
C GLN A 30 8.26 20.83 7.22
N GLU A 31 9.17 21.57 6.60
CA GLU A 31 10.25 21.03 5.77
C GLU A 31 11.21 20.17 6.61
N GLU A 32 11.61 20.65 7.79
CA GLU A 32 12.49 19.94 8.71
C GLU A 32 11.88 18.61 9.17
N LEU A 33 10.59 18.61 9.53
CA LEU A 33 9.92 17.40 9.99
C LEU A 33 9.68 16.43 8.82
N CYS A 34 9.26 16.91 7.66
CA CYS A 34 9.07 16.10 6.46
C CYS A 34 10.38 15.43 6.03
N ALA A 35 11.50 16.16 6.03
CA ALA A 35 12.82 15.61 5.75
C ALA A 35 13.22 14.55 6.79
N LYS A 36 13.00 14.81 8.08
CA LYS A 36 13.32 13.87 9.16
C LYS A 36 12.51 12.57 9.07
N LEU A 37 11.26 12.65 8.61
CA LEU A 37 10.33 11.52 8.50
C LEU A 37 10.19 11.00 7.06
N ARG A 38 11.09 11.39 6.15
CA ARG A 38 10.93 11.12 4.71
C ARG A 38 10.85 9.61 4.42
N SER A 39 11.74 8.84 5.04
CA SER A 39 11.80 7.37 4.93
C SER A 39 11.15 6.64 6.11
N ALA A 40 10.38 7.34 6.96
CA ALA A 40 9.72 6.71 8.09
C ALA A 40 8.60 5.78 7.59
N ARG A 41 8.61 4.53 8.08
CA ARG A 41 7.59 3.53 7.79
C ARG A 41 6.32 3.78 8.58
N TRP A 42 6.48 4.26 9.80
CA TRP A 42 5.39 4.63 10.69
C TRP A 42 5.90 5.59 11.74
N VAL A 43 4.96 6.32 12.34
CA VAL A 43 5.21 7.29 13.39
C VAL A 43 4.16 7.16 14.48
N ILE A 44 4.55 7.41 15.73
CA ILE A 44 3.67 7.35 16.89
C ILE A 44 3.72 8.70 17.59
N LEU A 45 2.60 9.42 17.59
CA LEU A 45 2.41 10.57 18.46
C LEU A 45 1.85 10.07 19.79
N GLY A 46 2.67 10.12 20.84
CA GLY A 46 2.37 9.47 22.12
C GLY A 46 2.19 10.45 23.28
N GLY A 47 1.26 10.16 24.18
CA GLY A 47 1.10 10.87 25.45
C GLY A 47 -0.06 10.38 26.29
N ILE A 48 -0.25 10.97 27.47
CA ILE A 48 -1.44 10.65 28.30
C ILE A 48 -2.72 11.14 27.60
N GLY A 49 -2.69 12.32 26.99
CA GLY A 49 -3.89 12.98 26.45
C GLY A 49 -4.92 13.22 27.56
N PHE A 50 -4.62 14.09 28.52
CA PHE A 50 -5.44 14.29 29.73
C PHE A 50 -6.92 14.62 29.45
N SER A 51 -7.81 14.36 30.42
CA SER A 51 -9.28 14.45 30.27
C SER A 51 -9.86 15.86 30.46
N GLY A 52 -9.17 16.87 29.96
CA GLY A 52 -9.57 18.28 30.03
C GLY A 52 -10.96 18.57 29.44
N TYR A 53 -11.38 17.85 28.40
CA TYR A 53 -12.71 18.01 27.78
C TYR A 53 -13.80 17.12 28.39
N ASN A 54 -13.46 16.27 29.36
CA ASN A 54 -14.43 15.41 30.04
C ASN A 54 -14.92 16.08 31.33
N GLU A 55 -16.21 16.41 31.41
CA GLU A 55 -16.81 17.06 32.57
C GLU A 55 -17.16 16.06 33.69
N GLU A 56 -17.37 14.78 33.35
CA GLU A 56 -17.83 13.75 34.28
C GLU A 56 -16.69 12.91 34.87
N PHE A 57 -15.61 12.72 34.12
CA PHE A 57 -14.50 11.82 34.47
C PHE A 57 -13.15 12.52 34.23
N ASN A 58 -12.70 13.23 35.27
CA ASN A 58 -11.56 14.15 35.22
C ASN A 58 -10.79 14.19 36.56
N ALA A 59 -9.82 15.09 36.69
CA ALA A 59 -8.98 15.20 37.87
C ALA A 59 -9.74 15.38 39.20
N ASP A 60 -10.87 16.10 39.20
CA ASP A 60 -11.67 16.33 40.43
C ASP A 60 -12.38 15.04 40.90
N THR A 61 -12.57 14.08 40.00
CA THR A 61 -13.08 12.74 40.31
C THR A 61 -11.99 11.75 40.73
N GLY A 62 -10.73 12.21 40.84
CA GLY A 62 -9.63 11.41 41.38
C GLY A 62 -9.00 10.42 40.40
N ILE A 63 -9.28 10.51 39.10
CA ILE A 63 -8.76 9.57 38.08
C ILE A 63 -7.22 9.54 38.00
N TYR A 64 -6.57 10.62 38.45
CA TYR A 64 -5.11 10.74 38.56
C TYR A 64 -4.59 10.58 39.99
N ARG A 65 -5.39 10.02 40.91
CA ARG A 65 -5.04 9.82 42.33
C ARG A 65 -4.52 11.10 43.00
N ASN A 66 -5.13 12.24 42.72
CA ASN A 66 -4.74 13.56 43.21
C ASN A 66 -3.30 13.99 42.83
N THR A 67 -2.69 13.36 41.82
CA THR A 67 -1.34 13.71 41.34
C THR A 67 -1.31 15.06 40.64
N ILE A 68 -2.41 15.42 39.96
CA ILE A 68 -2.62 16.72 39.32
C ILE A 68 -4.01 17.24 39.67
N ASP A 69 -4.16 18.57 39.67
CA ASP A 69 -5.45 19.24 39.82
C ASP A 69 -6.13 19.46 38.45
N ARG A 70 -7.42 19.82 38.47
CA ARG A 70 -8.20 20.11 37.26
C ARG A 70 -7.60 21.22 36.40
N LYS A 71 -7.01 22.24 37.04
CA LYS A 71 -6.35 23.35 36.34
C LYS A 71 -5.14 22.87 35.54
N THR A 72 -4.34 21.97 36.10
CA THR A 72 -3.16 21.39 35.45
C THR A 72 -3.58 20.42 34.35
N GLU A 73 -4.58 19.58 34.62
CA GLU A 73 -5.17 18.67 33.61
C GLU A 73 -5.57 19.41 32.35
N ILE A 74 -6.38 20.47 32.46
CA ILE A 74 -6.84 21.27 31.33
C ILE A 74 -5.65 21.86 30.55
N LYS A 75 -4.62 22.37 31.25
CA LYS A 75 -3.41 22.89 30.61
C LYS A 75 -2.64 21.82 29.84
N GLU A 76 -2.49 20.63 30.40
CA GLU A 76 -1.80 19.52 29.75
C GLU A 76 -2.60 18.96 28.56
N THR A 77 -3.93 18.93 28.66
CA THR A 77 -4.83 18.63 27.53
C THR A 77 -4.61 19.60 26.37
N GLN A 78 -4.64 20.91 26.65
CA GLN A 78 -4.43 21.94 25.63
C GLN A 78 -3.04 21.84 24.97
N LYS A 79 -2.00 21.44 25.70
CA LYS A 79 -0.67 21.22 25.12
C LYS A 79 -0.67 20.08 24.10
N PHE A 80 -1.27 18.93 24.45
CA PHE A 80 -1.33 17.79 23.54
C PHE A 80 -2.22 18.09 22.33
N GLU A 81 -3.39 18.71 22.54
CA GLU A 81 -4.27 19.10 21.44
C GLU A 81 -3.59 20.08 20.47
N LYS A 82 -2.91 21.10 20.99
CA LYS A 82 -2.14 22.05 20.17
C LYS A 82 -1.07 21.35 19.35
N LEU A 83 -0.35 20.40 19.94
CA LEU A 83 0.65 19.60 19.24
C LEU A 83 -0.01 18.75 18.14
N TYR A 84 -1.07 18.03 18.47
CA TYR A 84 -1.82 17.19 17.54
C TYR A 84 -2.29 18.01 16.33
N ASN A 85 -3.04 19.10 16.56
CA ASN A 85 -3.57 19.95 15.49
C ASN A 85 -2.48 20.54 14.60
N ARG A 86 -1.33 20.92 15.20
CA ARG A 86 -0.18 21.41 14.45
C ARG A 86 0.38 20.31 13.54
N LEU A 87 0.53 19.10 14.06
CA LEU A 87 1.20 18.00 13.35
C LEU A 87 0.29 17.26 12.36
N THR A 88 -1.04 17.36 12.47
CA THR A 88 -2.00 16.61 11.64
C THR A 88 -1.67 16.66 10.15
N GLY A 89 -1.44 17.86 9.59
CA GLY A 89 -1.11 18.02 8.17
C GLY A 89 0.24 17.39 7.79
N MET A 90 1.25 17.48 8.67
CA MET A 90 2.60 16.96 8.44
C MET A 90 2.70 15.43 8.56
N LEU A 91 1.85 14.83 9.40
CA LEU A 91 1.84 13.40 9.65
C LEU A 91 0.88 12.64 8.73
N LYS A 92 0.11 13.35 7.90
CA LYS A 92 -0.75 12.73 6.89
C LYS A 92 0.07 11.85 5.95
N GLY A 93 -0.37 10.61 5.75
CA GLY A 93 0.31 9.66 4.86
C GLY A 93 1.59 9.03 5.42
N LYS A 94 1.88 9.18 6.72
CA LYS A 94 3.08 8.61 7.38
C LYS A 94 2.80 7.37 8.24
N ASN A 95 1.70 6.66 7.99
CA ASN A 95 1.21 5.54 8.81
C ASN A 95 1.20 5.90 10.30
N THR A 96 0.52 7.00 10.60
CA THR A 96 0.58 7.67 11.90
C THR A 96 -0.35 6.98 12.90
N ILE A 97 0.21 6.63 14.05
CA ILE A 97 -0.52 6.16 15.22
C ILE A 97 -0.62 7.30 16.23
N ILE A 98 -1.83 7.60 16.67
CA ILE A 98 -2.08 8.46 17.82
C ILE A 98 -2.25 7.54 19.03
N LEU A 99 -1.22 7.47 19.87
CA LEU A 99 -1.18 6.58 21.03
C LEU A 99 -1.41 7.39 22.30
N THR A 100 -2.62 7.33 22.83
CA THR A 100 -2.98 8.10 24.02
C THR A 100 -3.46 7.20 25.15
N HIS A 101 -3.30 7.63 26.41
CA HIS A 101 -3.93 6.88 27.50
C HIS A 101 -5.45 7.13 27.51
N MET A 102 -5.89 8.38 27.38
CA MET A 102 -7.32 8.69 27.32
C MET A 102 -7.85 8.64 25.88
N PRO A 103 -9.15 8.32 25.67
CA PRO A 103 -9.80 8.45 24.37
C PRO A 103 -9.72 9.86 23.79
N LYS A 104 -9.75 9.98 22.45
CA LYS A 104 -9.67 11.27 21.74
C LYS A 104 -10.62 12.34 22.27
N ALA A 105 -11.88 11.97 22.51
CA ALA A 105 -12.91 12.88 23.00
C ALA A 105 -12.59 13.53 24.36
N ASN A 106 -11.66 12.96 25.14
CA ASN A 106 -11.24 13.51 26.42
C ASN A 106 -10.21 14.64 26.26
N TRP A 107 -9.41 14.63 25.18
CA TRP A 107 -8.29 15.55 24.99
C TRP A 107 -8.35 16.41 23.73
N CYS A 108 -9.32 16.20 22.85
CA CYS A 108 -9.53 17.00 21.64
C CYS A 108 -10.99 17.48 21.57
N ALA A 109 -11.17 18.79 21.35
CA ALA A 109 -12.49 19.39 21.15
C ALA A 109 -13.15 18.90 19.86
N ASP A 110 -12.34 18.72 18.80
CA ASP A 110 -12.78 18.02 17.60
C ASP A 110 -12.94 16.54 17.93
N LYS A 111 -14.14 15.99 17.70
CA LYS A 111 -14.44 14.59 17.97
C LYS A 111 -14.22 13.69 16.75
N GLU A 112 -14.07 14.27 15.57
CA GLU A 112 -13.89 13.53 14.33
C GLU A 112 -12.50 12.89 14.27
N TYR A 113 -12.43 11.70 13.68
CA TYR A 113 -11.18 10.98 13.50
C TYR A 113 -10.59 11.28 12.12
N HIS A 114 -9.27 11.42 12.04
CA HIS A 114 -8.59 11.66 10.77
C HIS A 114 -8.38 10.33 10.02
N GLU A 115 -8.87 10.23 8.79
CA GLU A 115 -8.89 8.99 7.96
C GLU A 115 -7.52 8.40 7.63
N SER A 116 -6.43 9.15 7.81
CA SER A 116 -5.08 8.62 7.59
C SER A 116 -4.39 8.12 8.86
N PHE A 117 -5.05 8.20 10.03
CA PHE A 117 -4.45 7.90 11.33
C PHE A 117 -5.11 6.67 11.98
N VAL A 118 -4.32 5.98 12.80
CA VAL A 118 -4.81 4.93 13.70
C VAL A 118 -4.82 5.48 15.12
N TYR A 119 -5.98 5.43 15.78
CA TYR A 119 -6.12 5.89 17.15
C TYR A 119 -6.10 4.71 18.10
N VAL A 120 -5.18 4.72 19.04
CA VAL A 120 -5.06 3.71 20.08
C VAL A 120 -5.21 4.39 21.43
N SER A 121 -6.17 3.93 22.22
CA SER A 121 -6.47 4.51 23.53
C SER A 121 -6.75 3.49 24.63
N GLY A 122 -6.72 3.99 25.86
CA GLY A 122 -6.80 3.27 27.12
C GLY A 122 -7.99 3.65 28.01
N HIS A 123 -7.81 3.42 29.31
CA HIS A 123 -8.47 4.05 30.44
C HIS A 123 -9.93 3.65 30.76
N THR A 124 -10.80 3.55 29.76
CA THR A 124 -12.26 3.47 30.04
C THR A 124 -12.75 2.10 30.54
N HIS A 125 -11.86 1.10 30.57
CA HIS A 125 -12.19 -0.32 30.78
C HIS A 125 -13.25 -0.88 29.80
N ARG A 126 -13.47 -0.19 28.67
CA ARG A 126 -14.38 -0.63 27.61
C ARG A 126 -13.59 -0.91 26.34
N ASN A 127 -13.73 -2.10 25.78
CA ASN A 127 -13.03 -2.46 24.55
C ASN A 127 -13.75 -1.90 23.34
N VAL A 128 -12.99 -1.37 22.39
CA VAL A 128 -13.45 -0.80 21.12
C VAL A 128 -12.57 -1.34 20.01
N PHE A 129 -13.19 -1.92 18.99
CA PHE A 129 -12.53 -2.28 17.74
C PHE A 129 -13.38 -1.77 16.59
N TYR A 130 -12.89 -0.73 15.91
CA TYR A 130 -13.52 -0.17 14.74
C TYR A 130 -12.47 0.10 13.65
N ASP A 131 -12.67 -0.49 12.48
CA ASP A 131 -11.81 -0.33 11.31
C ASP A 131 -12.63 -0.59 10.04
N ASP A 132 -12.95 0.49 9.31
CA ASP A 132 -13.59 0.42 8.00
C ASP A 132 -12.59 0.66 6.84
N GLY A 133 -11.30 0.72 7.16
CA GLY A 133 -10.21 1.06 6.25
C GLY A 133 -9.90 2.55 6.15
N ALA A 134 -10.83 3.44 6.51
CA ALA A 134 -10.61 4.88 6.58
C ALA A 134 -10.43 5.32 8.04
N ILE A 135 -11.42 5.04 8.89
CA ILE A 135 -11.38 5.35 10.31
C ILE A 135 -10.98 4.11 11.08
N ARG A 136 -9.93 4.24 11.90
CA ARG A 136 -9.28 3.13 12.61
C ARG A 136 -9.09 3.48 14.08
N VAL A 137 -9.91 2.89 14.93
CA VAL A 137 -9.97 3.18 16.37
C VAL A 137 -9.93 1.88 17.17
N TYR A 138 -8.90 1.76 18.00
CA TYR A 138 -8.69 0.62 18.87
C TYR A 138 -8.57 1.08 20.32
N ALA A 139 -9.33 0.44 21.20
CA ALA A 139 -9.17 0.58 22.63
C ALA A 139 -9.28 -0.80 23.27
N GLU A 140 -8.23 -1.23 23.96
CA GLU A 140 -8.22 -2.49 24.70
C GLU A 140 -7.84 -2.15 26.13
N ASN A 141 -8.86 -2.03 26.97
CA ASN A 141 -8.77 -1.23 28.19
C ASN A 141 -8.71 -2.08 29.45
N GLN A 142 -8.65 -3.41 29.34
CA GLN A 142 -8.68 -4.25 30.52
C GLN A 142 -7.98 -5.61 30.32
N ILE A 143 -6.87 -5.80 31.05
CA ILE A 143 -6.28 -7.12 31.29
C ILE A 143 -6.89 -7.76 32.56
N GLY A 144 -7.51 -6.94 33.44
CA GLY A 144 -8.01 -7.33 34.77
C GLY A 144 -6.97 -7.06 35.87
N TYR A 145 -7.41 -6.94 37.13
CA TYR A 145 -6.52 -6.70 38.28
C TYR A 145 -5.67 -7.93 38.66
N HIS A 146 -6.12 -9.13 38.27
CA HIS A 146 -5.48 -10.41 38.56
C HIS A 146 -5.54 -11.31 37.32
N ASN A 147 -4.61 -11.10 36.40
CA ASN A 147 -4.49 -11.93 35.21
C ASN A 147 -3.02 -12.20 34.90
N ASP A 148 -2.63 -13.46 35.09
CA ASP A 148 -1.27 -13.93 34.84
C ASP A 148 -1.06 -14.32 33.36
N ASN A 149 -2.14 -14.36 32.56
CA ASN A 149 -2.14 -14.70 31.14
C ASN A 149 -2.18 -13.43 30.28
N VAL A 150 -1.07 -12.71 30.26
CA VAL A 150 -0.87 -11.55 29.37
C VAL A 150 -0.58 -12.03 27.97
N HIS A 151 -1.31 -11.51 26.99
CA HIS A 151 -1.06 -11.74 25.57
C HIS A 151 -0.87 -10.41 24.85
N LEU A 152 0.07 -10.39 23.90
CA LEU A 152 0.26 -9.22 23.05
C LEU A 152 -0.84 -9.18 21.98
N ARG A 153 -1.43 -8.01 21.80
CA ARG A 153 -2.29 -7.71 20.66
C ARG A 153 -1.49 -6.95 19.61
N SER A 154 -1.86 -7.14 18.35
CA SER A 154 -1.26 -6.47 17.22
C SER A 154 -2.36 -6.04 16.24
N PHE A 155 -2.07 -5.00 15.49
CA PHE A 155 -2.84 -4.59 14.33
C PHE A 155 -1.88 -4.36 13.17
N LEU A 156 -2.39 -4.45 11.95
CA LEU A 156 -1.59 -4.28 10.75
C LEU A 156 -1.58 -2.80 10.33
N LEU A 157 -0.42 -2.32 9.89
CA LEU A 157 -0.28 -1.03 9.23
C LEU A 157 0.18 -1.24 7.80
N ASP A 158 -0.19 -0.32 6.91
CA ASP A 158 0.53 -0.23 5.65
C ASP A 158 1.99 0.08 5.98
N GLY A 159 2.90 -0.67 5.36
CA GLY A 159 4.31 -0.42 5.49
C GLY A 159 4.80 0.63 4.50
N LYS A 160 3.99 1.13 3.57
CA LYS A 160 4.50 2.00 2.49
C LYS A 160 4.76 3.43 2.95
N TYR A 161 5.75 4.08 2.34
CA TYR A 161 5.94 5.52 2.37
C TYR A 161 6.24 6.05 0.95
N ASP A 162 6.06 7.35 0.77
CA ASP A 162 6.45 8.05 -0.45
C ASP A 162 7.56 9.06 -0.13
N TYR A 163 8.76 8.76 -0.65
CA TYR A 163 9.97 9.56 -0.42
C TYR A 163 9.86 10.98 -1.01
N PHE A 164 9.12 11.15 -2.10
CA PHE A 164 8.98 12.43 -2.82
C PHE A 164 7.60 13.07 -2.57
N THR A 165 6.88 12.67 -1.53
CA THR A 165 5.50 13.13 -1.28
C THR A 165 5.39 14.65 -1.18
N ASP A 166 6.41 15.31 -0.62
CA ASP A 166 6.51 16.74 -0.38
C ASP A 166 7.03 17.55 -1.59
N TYR A 167 7.47 16.88 -2.65
CA TYR A 167 7.90 17.54 -3.89
C TYR A 167 6.68 18.10 -4.63
N LYS A 168 6.83 19.25 -5.29
CA LYS A 168 5.81 19.74 -6.22
C LYS A 168 5.88 18.95 -7.53
N ASP A 169 4.89 19.15 -8.39
CA ASP A 169 4.98 18.65 -9.75
C ASP A 169 6.16 19.34 -10.47
N GLY A 170 6.94 18.56 -11.20
CA GLY A 170 8.14 19.04 -11.88
C GLY A 170 9.09 17.94 -12.32
N ILE A 171 10.24 18.36 -12.85
CA ILE A 171 11.35 17.51 -13.27
C ILE A 171 12.51 17.76 -12.30
N TYR A 172 13.02 16.69 -11.71
CA TYR A 172 14.06 16.76 -10.68
C TYR A 172 15.20 15.82 -11.05
N GLU A 173 16.43 16.31 -10.99
CA GLU A 173 17.59 15.43 -10.89
C GLU A 173 17.64 14.86 -9.47
N ILE A 174 17.79 13.55 -9.34
CA ILE A 174 17.79 12.83 -8.06
C ILE A 174 19.01 11.92 -7.96
N THR A 175 19.38 11.58 -6.73
CA THR A 175 20.46 10.61 -6.51
C THR A 175 19.97 9.18 -6.69
N LYS A 176 20.94 8.26 -6.81
CA LYS A 176 20.70 6.82 -6.81
C LYS A 176 20.02 6.37 -5.52
N GLU A 177 20.46 6.91 -4.38
CA GLU A 177 19.93 6.59 -3.05
C GLU A 177 18.48 7.06 -2.89
N GLU A 178 18.15 8.25 -3.40
CA GLU A 178 16.77 8.76 -3.38
C GLU A 178 15.83 7.89 -4.24
N TYR A 179 16.29 7.45 -5.42
CA TYR A 179 15.53 6.52 -6.24
C TYR A 179 15.32 5.17 -5.53
N GLN A 180 16.34 4.65 -4.88
CA GLN A 180 16.27 3.40 -4.09
C GLN A 180 15.32 3.53 -2.91
N ASP A 181 15.44 4.59 -2.11
CA ASP A 181 14.56 4.85 -0.97
C ASP A 181 13.10 5.02 -1.43
N PHE A 182 12.83 5.67 -2.57
CA PHE A 182 11.48 5.73 -3.14
C PHE A 182 10.91 4.34 -3.48
N MET A 183 11.66 3.53 -4.22
CA MET A 183 11.19 2.19 -4.63
C MET A 183 11.00 1.27 -3.42
N HIS A 184 11.90 1.34 -2.44
CA HIS A 184 11.76 0.65 -1.16
C HIS A 184 10.52 1.12 -0.41
N GLY A 185 10.27 2.43 -0.35
CA GLY A 185 9.07 3.01 0.26
C GLY A 185 7.77 2.49 -0.36
N LYS A 186 7.76 2.21 -1.66
CA LYS A 186 6.60 1.59 -2.35
C LYS A 186 6.54 0.06 -2.18
N ASN A 187 7.43 -0.54 -1.39
CA ASN A 187 7.63 -2.00 -1.23
C ASN A 187 7.98 -2.72 -2.55
N ILE A 188 8.69 -2.04 -3.43
CA ILE A 188 9.12 -2.59 -4.72
C ILE A 188 10.62 -2.89 -4.63
N THR A 189 10.96 -4.18 -4.67
CA THR A 189 12.35 -4.61 -4.80
C THR A 189 12.92 -4.10 -6.11
N MET A 190 14.11 -3.52 -6.03
CA MET A 190 14.86 -3.06 -7.20
C MET A 190 16.33 -3.44 -7.07
N GLN A 191 17.00 -3.58 -8.21
CA GLN A 191 18.46 -3.63 -8.28
C GLN A 191 18.91 -2.57 -9.27
N PHE A 192 19.80 -1.68 -8.83
CA PHE A 192 20.30 -0.59 -9.66
C PHE A 192 21.78 -0.36 -9.39
N ASN A 193 22.62 -1.21 -10.00
CA ASN A 193 24.07 -1.15 -9.83
C ASN A 193 24.78 -0.53 -11.02
N ARG A 194 24.02 0.08 -11.93
CA ARG A 194 24.58 0.74 -13.11
C ARG A 194 25.17 2.09 -12.76
N GLU A 195 26.22 2.44 -13.48
CA GLU A 195 26.77 3.79 -13.48
C GLU A 195 26.08 4.59 -14.57
N VAL A 196 25.47 5.71 -14.18
CA VAL A 196 24.74 6.64 -15.05
C VAL A 196 25.30 8.04 -14.86
N GLU A 197 25.10 8.91 -15.84
CA GLU A 197 25.48 10.32 -15.73
C GLU A 197 24.52 11.06 -14.80
N ALA A 198 23.21 10.85 -14.96
CA ALA A 198 22.16 11.47 -14.15
C ALA A 198 20.90 10.60 -14.07
N ILE A 199 20.11 10.77 -13.01
CA ILE A 199 18.77 10.19 -12.85
C ILE A 199 17.78 11.33 -12.71
N TYR A 200 16.68 11.27 -13.45
CA TYR A 200 15.61 12.25 -13.43
C TYR A 200 14.32 11.60 -12.94
N MET A 201 13.67 12.25 -11.98
CA MET A 201 12.33 11.95 -11.52
C MET A 201 11.38 13.03 -12.00
N LEU A 202 10.35 12.61 -12.71
CA LEU A 202 9.26 13.43 -13.19
C LEU A 202 8.06 13.14 -12.28
N LYS A 203 7.57 14.18 -11.58
CA LYS A 203 6.37 14.09 -10.76
C LYS A 203 5.27 14.93 -11.39
N LYS A 204 4.12 14.33 -11.70
CA LYS A 204 2.96 15.05 -12.23
C LYS A 204 1.70 14.41 -11.71
N ILE A 205 0.76 15.21 -11.17
CA ILE A 205 -0.56 14.77 -10.69
C ILE A 205 -0.50 13.54 -9.77
N GLY A 206 0.53 13.47 -8.92
CA GLY A 206 0.74 12.37 -7.97
C GLY A 206 1.33 11.08 -8.57
N TYR A 207 1.71 11.08 -9.85
CA TYR A 207 2.43 9.99 -10.52
C TYR A 207 3.91 10.32 -10.69
N TYR A 208 4.73 9.27 -10.80
CA TYR A 208 6.18 9.33 -10.95
C TYR A 208 6.63 8.61 -12.21
N CYS A 209 7.58 9.21 -12.93
CA CYS A 209 8.28 8.60 -14.07
C CYS A 209 9.78 8.81 -13.84
N PHE A 210 10.59 7.76 -14.03
CA PHE A 210 12.01 7.82 -13.78
C PHE A 210 12.78 7.58 -15.07
N LEU A 211 13.68 8.49 -15.42
CA LEU A 211 14.59 8.35 -16.56
C LEU A 211 16.04 8.42 -16.06
N CYS A 212 16.98 7.85 -16.80
CA CYS A 212 18.39 8.14 -16.59
C CYS A 212 19.08 8.49 -17.90
N ARG A 213 20.12 9.32 -17.78
CA ARG A 213 21.09 9.56 -18.83
C ARG A 213 22.24 8.57 -18.66
N GLU A 214 22.43 7.71 -19.65
CA GLU A 214 23.57 6.80 -19.70
C GLU A 214 24.85 7.58 -19.99
N LYS A 215 26.03 7.03 -19.70
CA LYS A 215 27.34 7.67 -20.00
C LYS A 215 27.56 7.97 -21.49
N THR A 216 26.78 7.32 -22.36
CA THR A 216 26.75 7.57 -23.81
C THR A 216 25.95 8.82 -24.19
N GLY A 217 25.31 9.50 -23.22
CA GLY A 217 24.38 10.61 -23.43
C GLY A 217 22.93 10.18 -23.71
N ARG A 218 22.69 8.89 -23.96
CA ARG A 218 21.36 8.36 -24.26
C ARG A 218 20.43 8.45 -23.05
N MET A 219 19.21 8.92 -23.24
CA MET A 219 18.17 8.85 -22.21
C MET A 219 17.47 7.50 -22.24
N VAL A 220 17.17 6.90 -21.09
CA VAL A 220 16.38 5.66 -21.00
C VAL A 220 15.38 5.72 -19.85
N LEU A 221 14.22 5.12 -20.03
CA LEU A 221 13.16 5.03 -19.02
C LEU A 221 13.49 3.88 -18.06
N LEU A 222 13.24 4.07 -16.76
CA LEU A 222 13.56 3.11 -15.73
C LEU A 222 12.32 2.36 -15.23
N ASN A 223 12.43 1.04 -15.19
CA ASN A 223 11.47 0.15 -14.56
C ASN A 223 12.11 -0.55 -13.35
N GLY A 224 12.09 0.09 -12.18
CA GLY A 224 12.71 -0.47 -10.95
C GLY A 224 14.18 -0.81 -11.13
N GLY A 225 14.90 0.07 -11.82
CA GLY A 225 16.33 -0.04 -12.13
C GLY A 225 16.67 -0.70 -13.47
N ARG A 226 15.73 -1.37 -14.14
CA ARG A 226 15.92 -1.86 -15.50
C ARG A 226 15.71 -0.75 -16.52
N ALA A 227 16.69 -0.54 -17.41
CA ALA A 227 16.55 0.32 -18.59
C ALA A 227 15.48 -0.25 -19.52
N THR A 228 14.63 0.64 -20.00
CA THR A 228 13.71 0.40 -21.09
C THR A 228 13.96 1.45 -22.16
N THR A 229 13.80 1.04 -23.41
CA THR A 229 14.09 1.90 -24.56
C THR A 229 13.16 3.11 -24.57
N THR A 230 13.74 4.30 -24.69
CA THR A 230 13.06 5.55 -25.06
C THR A 230 13.12 5.74 -26.56
N CYS A 231 12.24 6.60 -27.06
CA CYS A 231 12.23 7.03 -28.46
C CYS A 231 12.63 8.50 -28.64
N ILE A 232 12.70 9.29 -27.55
CA ILE A 232 12.89 10.74 -27.58
C ILE A 232 13.83 11.12 -26.44
N ASP A 233 14.89 11.89 -26.72
CA ASP A 233 15.90 12.33 -25.74
C ASP A 233 15.57 13.73 -25.15
N GLN A 234 14.32 13.97 -24.74
CA GLN A 234 13.87 15.24 -24.16
C GLN A 234 13.01 14.99 -22.91
N LEU A 235 13.40 15.54 -21.75
CA LEU A 235 12.69 15.31 -20.48
C LEU A 235 11.32 16.00 -20.47
N GLU A 236 11.26 17.21 -21.03
CA GLU A 236 10.06 18.05 -21.13
C GLU A 236 8.97 17.33 -21.92
N TYR A 237 9.34 16.64 -23.00
CA TYR A 237 8.39 15.82 -23.76
C TYR A 237 7.68 14.77 -22.87
N TYR A 238 8.44 14.04 -22.05
CA TYR A 238 7.85 13.05 -21.15
C TYR A 238 6.97 13.71 -20.09
N TYR A 239 7.41 14.83 -19.52
CA TYR A 239 6.66 15.55 -18.50
C TYR A 239 5.35 16.13 -19.02
N ASP A 240 5.39 16.80 -20.17
CA ASP A 240 4.24 17.47 -20.78
C ASP A 240 3.13 16.49 -21.16
N HIS A 241 3.49 15.25 -21.53
CA HIS A 241 2.54 14.21 -21.95
C HIS A 241 2.23 13.15 -20.87
N MET A 242 2.83 13.27 -19.69
CA MET A 242 2.79 12.22 -18.65
C MET A 242 1.36 11.89 -18.18
N ASP A 243 0.54 12.90 -17.96
CA ASP A 243 -0.86 12.77 -17.54
C ASP A 243 -1.71 12.04 -18.58
N ARG A 244 -1.54 12.39 -19.87
CA ARG A 244 -2.20 11.68 -20.97
C ARG A 244 -1.74 10.22 -21.05
N MET A 245 -0.44 9.96 -20.97
CA MET A 245 0.10 8.59 -20.99
C MET A 245 -0.43 7.74 -19.83
N VAL A 246 -0.48 8.31 -18.62
CA VAL A 246 -1.07 7.65 -17.44
C VAL A 246 -2.54 7.31 -17.69
N ALA A 247 -3.34 8.27 -18.18
CA ALA A 247 -4.76 8.07 -18.44
C ALA A 247 -5.02 6.94 -19.46
N GLU A 248 -4.25 6.90 -20.54
CA GLU A 248 -4.38 5.90 -21.61
C GLU A 248 -4.02 4.49 -21.14
N ILE A 249 -3.02 4.34 -20.27
CA ILE A 249 -2.69 3.04 -19.66
C ILE A 249 -3.73 2.65 -18.61
N GLN A 250 -4.14 3.61 -17.76
CA GLN A 250 -4.99 3.33 -16.61
C GLN A 250 -6.41 2.93 -17.01
N LYS A 251 -6.96 3.49 -18.09
CA LYS A 251 -8.34 3.24 -18.54
C LYS A 251 -8.65 1.75 -18.79
N PRO A 252 -7.95 1.03 -19.70
CA PRO A 252 -8.18 -0.40 -19.89
C PRO A 252 -7.74 -1.22 -18.66
N LEU A 253 -6.67 -0.80 -17.99
CA LEU A 253 -6.12 -1.55 -16.88
C LEU A 253 -7.05 -1.58 -15.66
N ARG A 254 -7.77 -0.49 -15.37
CA ARG A 254 -8.73 -0.42 -14.26
C ARG A 254 -9.85 -1.45 -14.41
N LEU A 255 -10.38 -1.63 -15.62
CA LEU A 255 -11.40 -2.64 -15.89
C LEU A 255 -10.86 -4.05 -15.66
N PHE A 256 -9.64 -4.31 -16.14
CA PHE A 256 -8.97 -5.59 -15.94
C PHE A 256 -8.68 -5.85 -14.46
N THR A 257 -8.11 -4.89 -13.73
CA THR A 257 -7.83 -5.01 -12.30
C THR A 257 -9.11 -5.24 -11.48
N ALA A 258 -10.21 -4.57 -11.80
CA ALA A 258 -11.49 -4.81 -11.12
C ALA A 258 -12.01 -6.25 -11.34
N TYR A 259 -11.80 -6.83 -12.52
CA TYR A 259 -12.12 -8.24 -12.78
C TYR A 259 -11.21 -9.19 -11.98
N GLN A 260 -9.91 -8.90 -11.94
CA GLN A 260 -8.95 -9.67 -11.13
C GLN A 260 -9.28 -9.63 -9.65
N GLU A 261 -9.64 -8.47 -9.11
CA GLU A 261 -9.99 -8.30 -7.69
C GLU A 261 -11.24 -9.10 -7.30
N GLN A 262 -12.21 -9.23 -8.20
CA GLN A 262 -13.38 -10.08 -7.98
C GLN A 262 -12.99 -11.56 -7.82
N ILE A 263 -12.12 -12.07 -8.70
CA ILE A 263 -11.63 -13.45 -8.63
C ILE A 263 -10.75 -13.64 -7.39
N ALA A 264 -9.83 -12.72 -7.13
CA ALA A 264 -8.95 -12.73 -5.96
C ALA A 264 -9.73 -12.72 -4.64
N LYS A 265 -10.82 -11.95 -4.56
CA LYS A 265 -11.72 -11.95 -3.40
C LYS A 265 -12.38 -13.33 -3.21
N ALA A 266 -12.85 -13.96 -4.29
CA ALA A 266 -13.43 -15.30 -4.23
C ALA A 266 -12.41 -16.36 -3.78
N VAL A 267 -11.16 -16.27 -4.25
CA VAL A 267 -10.05 -17.12 -3.78
C VAL A 267 -9.78 -16.92 -2.28
N ARG A 268 -9.74 -15.68 -1.79
CA ARG A 268 -9.58 -15.40 -0.35
C ARG A 268 -10.73 -15.94 0.50
N GLN A 269 -11.96 -15.85 0.00
CA GLN A 269 -13.14 -16.37 0.72
C GLN A 269 -13.09 -17.87 0.97
N ILE A 270 -12.47 -18.65 0.09
CA ILE A 270 -12.29 -20.10 0.29
C ILE A 270 -11.02 -20.46 1.08
N GLY A 271 -10.22 -19.45 1.49
CA GLY A 271 -8.99 -19.62 2.27
C GLY A 271 -7.69 -19.58 1.47
N GLY A 272 -7.74 -19.25 0.19
CA GLY A 272 -6.54 -19.06 -0.65
C GLY A 272 -5.91 -17.67 -0.53
N SER A 273 -4.77 -17.47 -1.19
CA SER A 273 -4.00 -16.22 -1.18
C SER A 273 -4.70 -15.07 -1.90
N GLY A 274 -5.15 -15.31 -3.14
CA GLY A 274 -5.73 -14.28 -4.00
C GLY A 274 -4.73 -13.18 -4.40
N ARG A 275 -3.43 -13.46 -4.36
CA ARG A 275 -2.38 -12.52 -4.79
C ARG A 275 -2.44 -12.34 -6.30
N ILE A 276 -2.54 -11.10 -6.76
CA ILE A 276 -2.55 -10.75 -8.19
C ILE A 276 -1.12 -10.36 -8.61
N HIS A 277 -0.66 -10.89 -9.74
CA HIS A 277 0.62 -10.52 -10.35
C HIS A 277 0.57 -10.69 -11.87
N GLY A 278 0.41 -9.57 -12.58
CA GLY A 278 0.22 -9.57 -14.03
C GLY A 278 -1.15 -10.14 -14.40
N CYS A 279 -1.18 -11.22 -15.18
CA CYS A 279 -2.40 -11.96 -15.56
C CYS A 279 -2.70 -13.14 -14.62
N ILE A 280 -1.91 -13.36 -13.57
CA ILE A 280 -1.99 -14.55 -12.72
C ILE A 280 -2.54 -14.17 -11.34
N ILE A 281 -3.40 -15.03 -10.80
CA ILE A 281 -3.92 -14.95 -9.43
C ILE A 281 -3.55 -16.23 -8.69
N ASP A 282 -2.84 -16.11 -7.58
CA ASP A 282 -2.40 -17.25 -6.77
C ASP A 282 -3.54 -17.76 -5.89
N ILE A 283 -3.76 -19.08 -5.90
CA ILE A 283 -4.56 -19.79 -4.91
C ILE A 283 -3.66 -20.15 -3.73
N ASP A 284 -2.54 -20.79 -4.01
CA ASP A 284 -1.45 -21.04 -3.07
C ASP A 284 -0.10 -20.94 -3.81
N TYR A 285 0.96 -21.53 -3.27
CA TYR A 285 2.29 -21.48 -3.87
C TYR A 285 2.40 -22.21 -5.21
N TYR A 286 1.65 -23.29 -5.44
CA TYR A 286 1.74 -24.13 -6.64
C TYR A 286 0.51 -24.03 -7.54
N ASN A 287 -0.60 -23.52 -7.03
CA ASN A 287 -1.90 -23.50 -7.70
C ASN A 287 -2.30 -22.08 -8.05
N HIS A 288 -2.64 -21.85 -9.32
CA HIS A 288 -2.83 -20.51 -9.87
C HIS A 288 -4.01 -20.47 -10.85
N LEU A 289 -4.49 -19.25 -11.09
CA LEU A 289 -5.48 -18.92 -12.11
C LEU A 289 -4.84 -17.93 -13.10
N TYR A 290 -4.78 -18.29 -14.38
CA TYR A 290 -4.35 -17.40 -15.45
C TYR A 290 -5.55 -16.78 -16.14
N ILE A 291 -5.58 -15.46 -16.31
CA ILE A 291 -6.60 -14.77 -17.09
C ILE A 291 -6.05 -14.47 -18.48
N ASN A 292 -6.70 -15.02 -19.50
CA ASN A 292 -6.37 -14.74 -20.89
C ASN A 292 -6.91 -13.36 -21.29
N LEU A 293 -6.05 -12.50 -21.83
CA LEU A 293 -6.42 -11.14 -22.21
C LEU A 293 -7.30 -11.07 -23.47
N ASN A 294 -7.27 -12.11 -24.32
CA ASN A 294 -7.99 -12.11 -25.59
C ASN A 294 -9.48 -12.35 -25.42
N ASP A 295 -9.85 -13.25 -24.50
CA ASP A 295 -11.22 -13.74 -24.32
C ASP A 295 -11.69 -13.71 -22.86
N ILE A 296 -10.90 -13.09 -21.96
CA ILE A 296 -11.15 -12.95 -20.52
C ILE A 296 -11.39 -14.28 -19.77
N SER A 297 -11.06 -15.41 -20.39
CA SER A 297 -11.20 -16.74 -19.81
C SER A 297 -10.22 -16.95 -18.65
N VAL A 298 -10.64 -17.74 -17.67
CA VAL A 298 -9.84 -18.09 -16.49
C VAL A 298 -9.39 -19.54 -16.60
N THR A 299 -8.09 -19.74 -16.77
CA THR A 299 -7.46 -21.05 -16.92
C THR A 299 -6.80 -21.46 -15.60
N PRO A 300 -7.32 -22.48 -14.89
CA PRO A 300 -6.72 -22.98 -13.66
C PRO A 300 -5.57 -23.93 -13.97
N TYR A 301 -4.43 -23.78 -13.28
CA TYR A 301 -3.29 -24.66 -13.45
C TYR A 301 -2.48 -24.83 -12.17
N TRP A 302 -1.81 -25.98 -12.09
CA TRP A 302 -0.76 -26.26 -11.12
C TRP A 302 0.61 -26.11 -11.80
N ALA A 303 1.61 -25.60 -11.10
CA ALA A 303 2.96 -25.42 -11.61
C ALA A 303 4.03 -25.70 -10.54
N SER A 304 5.02 -26.54 -10.84
CA SER A 304 6.23 -26.65 -9.99
C SER A 304 7.29 -25.62 -10.34
N ASP A 305 7.29 -25.17 -11.59
CA ASP A 305 8.18 -24.13 -12.14
C ASP A 305 7.53 -23.50 -13.39
N MET A 306 8.25 -22.59 -14.04
CA MET A 306 7.73 -21.87 -15.21
C MET A 306 7.48 -22.78 -16.43
N VAL A 307 8.12 -23.93 -16.53
CA VAL A 307 8.00 -24.88 -17.64
C VAL A 307 6.95 -25.94 -17.28
N ASN A 308 7.11 -26.63 -16.16
CA ASN A 308 6.30 -27.78 -15.79
C ASN A 308 4.94 -27.38 -15.20
N LYS A 309 3.91 -27.36 -16.06
CA LYS A 309 2.55 -26.95 -15.69
C LYS A 309 1.51 -28.00 -16.10
N ARG A 310 0.47 -28.12 -15.28
CA ARG A 310 -0.70 -28.97 -15.51
C ARG A 310 -1.96 -28.11 -15.48
N VAL A 311 -2.58 -27.93 -16.65
CA VAL A 311 -3.79 -27.15 -16.83
C VAL A 311 -5.00 -28.02 -16.51
N TYR A 312 -5.88 -27.54 -15.65
CA TYR A 312 -7.09 -28.24 -15.25
C TYR A 312 -8.30 -27.73 -16.03
N PRO A 313 -9.30 -28.59 -16.28
CA PRO A 313 -10.48 -28.21 -17.06
C PRO A 313 -11.42 -27.24 -16.33
N SER A 314 -11.28 -27.10 -15.01
CA SER A 314 -12.06 -26.17 -14.20
C SER A 314 -11.39 -25.91 -12.84
N ILE A 315 -11.76 -24.79 -12.20
CA ILE A 315 -11.25 -24.44 -10.86
C ILE A 315 -11.62 -25.52 -9.83
N PRO A 316 -12.86 -26.06 -9.80
CA PRO A 316 -13.20 -27.17 -8.91
C PRO A 316 -12.34 -28.42 -9.15
N ALA A 317 -11.97 -28.74 -10.39
CA ALA A 317 -11.12 -29.88 -10.70
C ALA A 317 -9.69 -29.69 -10.15
N LEU A 318 -9.12 -28.49 -10.29
CA LEU A 318 -7.84 -28.12 -9.68
C LEU A 318 -7.91 -28.25 -8.15
N LEU A 319 -8.89 -27.58 -7.53
CA LEU A 319 -9.03 -27.57 -6.07
C LEU A 319 -9.24 -28.98 -5.51
N LYS A 320 -10.12 -29.79 -6.12
CA LYS A 320 -10.37 -31.16 -5.66
C LYS A 320 -9.11 -32.03 -5.67
N LYS A 321 -8.21 -31.81 -6.63
CA LYS A 321 -7.01 -32.62 -6.83
C LYS A 321 -5.81 -32.12 -6.04
N GLU A 322 -5.53 -30.82 -6.11
CA GLU A 322 -4.29 -30.21 -5.59
C GLU A 322 -4.52 -29.45 -4.27
N CYS A 323 -5.74 -28.99 -3.99
CA CYS A 323 -6.07 -28.24 -2.76
C CYS A 323 -7.34 -28.78 -2.04
N PRO A 324 -7.40 -30.05 -1.59
CA PRO A 324 -8.65 -30.64 -1.08
C PRO A 324 -9.28 -29.86 0.08
N HIS A 325 -8.46 -29.25 0.94
CA HIS A 325 -8.92 -28.41 2.06
C HIS A 325 -9.67 -27.15 1.57
N LEU A 326 -9.19 -26.49 0.51
CA LEU A 326 -9.89 -25.35 -0.10
C LEU A 326 -11.12 -25.80 -0.89
N TYR A 327 -11.11 -27.01 -1.45
CA TYR A 327 -12.26 -27.58 -2.13
C TYR A 327 -13.45 -27.78 -1.18
N GLU A 328 -13.21 -28.18 0.07
CA GLU A 328 -14.27 -28.27 1.09
C GLU A 328 -14.89 -26.91 1.40
N ASN A 329 -14.06 -25.86 1.53
CA ASN A 329 -14.55 -24.49 1.73
C ASN A 329 -15.33 -23.97 0.51
N TYR A 330 -14.85 -24.29 -0.69
CA TYR A 330 -15.55 -24.00 -1.94
C TYR A 330 -16.94 -24.65 -1.97
N LYS A 331 -17.06 -25.93 -1.60
CA LYS A 331 -18.37 -26.61 -1.52
C LYS A 331 -19.33 -25.93 -0.55
N LYS A 332 -18.84 -25.49 0.61
CA LYS A 332 -19.66 -24.74 1.57
C LYS A 332 -20.14 -23.42 0.97
N LEU A 333 -19.23 -22.66 0.34
CA LEU A 333 -19.54 -21.37 -0.30
C LEU A 333 -20.62 -21.49 -1.39
N ILE A 334 -20.53 -22.51 -2.26
CA ILE A 334 -21.53 -22.70 -3.33
C ILE A 334 -22.89 -23.17 -2.82
N SER A 335 -22.95 -23.80 -1.65
CA SER A 335 -24.22 -24.19 -1.02
C SER A 335 -24.94 -23.01 -0.34
N SER A 336 -24.22 -21.93 -0.02
CA SER A 336 -24.74 -20.77 0.72
C SER A 336 -24.98 -19.51 -0.12
N ASP A 337 -24.38 -19.37 -1.30
CA ASP A 337 -24.45 -18.14 -2.12
C ASP A 337 -24.25 -18.40 -3.63
N GLU A 338 -25.34 -18.32 -4.41
CA GLU A 338 -25.33 -18.54 -5.87
C GLU A 338 -24.49 -17.52 -6.66
N LYS A 339 -24.38 -16.27 -6.19
CA LYS A 339 -23.63 -15.21 -6.90
C LYS A 339 -22.11 -15.44 -6.81
N ASN A 340 -21.63 -15.90 -5.65
CA ASN A 340 -20.22 -16.27 -5.49
C ASN A 340 -19.89 -17.59 -6.19
N ALA A 341 -20.85 -18.53 -6.25
CA ALA A 341 -20.70 -19.76 -7.02
C ALA A 341 -20.47 -19.51 -8.52
N LEU A 342 -21.16 -18.53 -9.12
CA LEU A 342 -21.02 -18.16 -10.53
C LEU A 342 -19.62 -17.62 -10.89
N ARG A 343 -18.91 -16.99 -9.96
CA ARG A 343 -17.60 -16.35 -10.21
C ARG A 343 -16.43 -17.34 -10.28
N ILE A 344 -16.56 -18.51 -9.65
CA ILE A 344 -15.60 -19.62 -9.73
C ILE A 344 -16.02 -20.64 -10.82
N ARG A 345 -17.21 -20.46 -11.41
CA ARG A 345 -17.74 -21.25 -12.54
C ARG A 345 -17.38 -20.59 -13.87
N ASN A 346 -16.11 -20.56 -14.27
CA ASN A 346 -15.80 -20.36 -15.69
C ASN A 346 -15.66 -21.71 -16.40
N ALA A 347 -16.57 -21.92 -17.37
CA ALA A 347 -16.84 -23.08 -18.23
C ALA A 347 -15.67 -23.39 -19.19
N LYS A 348 -15.49 -24.56 -19.83
CA LYS A 348 -16.36 -25.62 -20.37
C LYS A 348 -15.59 -26.95 -20.14
N ALA A 349 -16.18 -27.93 -19.46
CA ALA A 349 -15.56 -29.24 -19.33
C ALA A 349 -15.62 -29.96 -20.69
N ILE A 350 -14.53 -29.91 -21.46
CA ILE A 350 -14.35 -30.70 -22.70
C ILE A 350 -13.44 -31.92 -22.43
N SER A 351 -12.65 -31.89 -21.35
CA SER A 351 -11.79 -32.99 -20.90
C SER A 351 -11.90 -33.16 -19.39
N GLU A 352 -11.98 -34.39 -18.90
CA GLU A 352 -11.94 -34.69 -17.46
C GLU A 352 -10.51 -34.67 -16.89
N LYS A 353 -9.49 -34.73 -17.74
CA LYS A 353 -8.09 -34.89 -17.33
C LYS A 353 -7.29 -33.61 -17.50
N PRO A 354 -6.37 -33.30 -16.57
CA PRO A 354 -5.46 -32.19 -16.73
C PRO A 354 -4.52 -32.41 -17.91
N THR A 355 -4.17 -31.33 -18.60
CA THR A 355 -3.27 -31.34 -19.76
C THR A 355 -1.91 -30.76 -19.38
N VAL A 356 -0.83 -31.38 -19.84
CA VAL A 356 0.53 -30.85 -19.64
C VAL A 356 0.74 -29.65 -20.57
N TYR A 357 1.29 -28.57 -20.03
CA TYR A 357 1.58 -27.35 -20.77
C TYR A 357 2.99 -26.85 -20.44
N LEU A 358 3.90 -26.96 -21.41
CA LEU A 358 5.33 -26.71 -21.23
C LEU A 358 5.79 -25.32 -21.65
N GLU A 359 4.94 -24.59 -22.39
CA GLU A 359 5.26 -23.25 -22.89
C GLU A 359 5.35 -22.20 -21.77
N THR A 360 6.12 -21.14 -22.00
CA THR A 360 6.38 -20.06 -21.02
C THR A 360 5.85 -18.68 -21.45
N ASP A 361 5.20 -18.62 -22.61
CA ASP A 361 4.57 -17.46 -23.22
C ASP A 361 3.58 -16.73 -22.29
N ILE A 362 2.77 -17.46 -21.50
CA ILE A 362 1.84 -16.85 -20.53
C ILE A 362 2.54 -15.91 -19.54
N TYR A 363 3.79 -16.23 -19.16
CA TYR A 363 4.58 -15.41 -18.25
C TYR A 363 5.15 -14.18 -18.94
N LYS A 364 5.43 -14.23 -20.24
CA LYS A 364 5.85 -13.05 -21.02
C LYS A 364 4.72 -12.04 -21.10
N THR A 365 3.49 -12.50 -21.39
CA THR A 365 2.29 -11.65 -21.41
C THR A 365 1.96 -11.12 -20.02
N SER A 366 1.95 -12.00 -19.00
CA SER A 366 1.71 -11.62 -17.61
C SER A 366 2.71 -10.57 -17.12
N ARG A 367 3.99 -10.71 -17.45
CA ARG A 367 5.03 -9.73 -17.10
C ARG A 367 4.76 -8.35 -17.69
N LYS A 368 4.32 -8.26 -18.96
CA LYS A 368 3.98 -6.97 -19.57
C LYS A 368 2.83 -6.27 -18.82
N ILE A 369 1.79 -7.02 -18.45
CA ILE A 369 0.69 -6.47 -17.64
C ILE A 369 1.18 -6.08 -16.25
N SER A 370 2.02 -6.89 -15.62
CA SER A 370 2.61 -6.58 -14.32
C SER A 370 3.42 -5.27 -14.34
N GLU A 371 4.13 -4.99 -15.44
CA GLU A 371 4.82 -3.72 -15.64
C GLU A 371 3.83 -2.56 -15.74
N LEU A 372 2.73 -2.71 -16.50
CA LEU A 372 1.70 -1.67 -16.60
C LEU A 372 0.98 -1.42 -15.27
N GLN A 373 0.74 -2.47 -14.48
CA GLN A 373 0.13 -2.39 -13.13
C GLN A 373 0.89 -1.53 -12.14
N LYS A 374 2.15 -1.16 -12.42
CA LYS A 374 2.89 -0.20 -11.58
C LYS A 374 2.24 1.19 -11.54
N VAL A 375 1.40 1.52 -12.52
CA VAL A 375 0.55 2.73 -12.47
C VAL A 375 -0.36 2.73 -11.24
N ASN A 376 -0.82 1.57 -10.75
CA ASN A 376 -1.61 1.47 -9.52
C ASN A 376 -0.81 1.82 -8.26
N SER A 377 0.52 1.81 -8.35
CA SER A 377 1.44 2.29 -7.30
C SER A 377 1.97 3.70 -7.61
N ASN A 378 1.30 4.42 -8.50
CA ASN A 378 1.67 5.76 -8.98
C ASN A 378 2.97 5.82 -9.80
N ILE A 379 3.40 4.74 -10.44
CA ILE A 379 4.67 4.71 -11.20
C ILE A 379 4.43 4.38 -12.67
N LEU A 380 4.84 5.28 -13.55
CA LEU A 380 4.86 5.08 -15.00
C LEU A 380 6.20 4.50 -15.44
N VAL A 381 6.18 3.27 -15.96
CA VAL A 381 7.39 2.54 -16.39
C VAL A 381 7.38 2.14 -17.87
N LYS A 382 6.35 2.55 -18.61
CA LYS A 382 6.19 2.30 -20.05
C LYS A 382 5.77 3.57 -20.76
N TRP A 383 6.23 3.70 -21.99
CA TRP A 383 5.89 4.81 -22.85
C TRP A 383 5.52 4.31 -24.24
N TYR A 384 4.37 4.75 -24.74
CA TYR A 384 3.85 4.35 -26.04
C TYR A 384 3.62 5.58 -26.91
N ALA A 385 4.68 6.05 -27.59
CA ALA A 385 4.61 7.30 -28.37
C ALA A 385 3.46 7.32 -29.40
N HIS A 386 3.16 6.18 -30.02
CA HIS A 386 2.04 6.05 -30.97
C HIS A 386 0.66 6.31 -30.36
N VAL A 387 0.49 6.17 -29.04
CA VAL A 387 -0.78 6.46 -28.33
C VAL A 387 -0.99 7.98 -28.17
N LEU A 388 0.11 8.75 -28.17
CA LEU A 388 0.07 10.21 -28.05
C LEU A 388 -0.08 10.92 -29.40
N ALA A 389 0.31 10.26 -30.49
CA ALA A 389 0.03 10.71 -31.85
C ALA A 389 -1.45 10.47 -32.16
N GLY A 390 -2.29 11.48 -31.94
CA GLY A 390 -3.68 11.46 -32.41
C GLY A 390 -3.72 11.70 -33.91
N GLU A 391 -4.32 10.75 -34.65
CA GLU A 391 -4.92 10.89 -35.98
C GLU A 391 -4.09 11.59 -37.08
N GLN A 392 -3.08 10.91 -37.64
CA GLN A 392 -2.77 10.99 -39.08
C GLN A 392 -1.73 10.00 -39.63
N ASP A 393 -0.97 9.27 -38.81
CA ASP A 393 0.25 8.58 -39.34
C ASP A 393 0.38 7.08 -38.99
N THR A 394 -0.71 6.37 -38.70
CA THR A 394 -0.67 4.93 -38.38
C THR A 394 -1.21 4.04 -39.48
N VAL A 395 -0.51 4.02 -40.64
CA VAL A 395 -0.48 2.83 -41.52
C VAL A 395 0.93 2.47 -42.02
N GLU A 396 1.93 3.35 -42.05
CA GLU A 396 3.11 3.07 -42.92
C GLU A 396 4.51 2.92 -42.27
N LYS A 397 4.68 2.85 -40.94
CA LYS A 397 6.04 2.81 -40.35
C LYS A 397 6.31 1.78 -39.23
N LEU A 398 5.67 0.61 -39.28
CA LEU A 398 5.99 -0.48 -38.33
C LEU A 398 6.28 -1.86 -38.98
N GLU A 399 6.76 -1.88 -40.23
CA GLU A 399 7.39 -3.07 -40.84
C GLU A 399 8.91 -2.92 -41.03
N LYS A 400 9.62 -2.42 -40.02
CA LYS A 400 11.06 -2.68 -39.79
C LYS A 400 11.33 -2.65 -38.28
#